data_AF-A0A5D0UF85-F1
#
_entry.id   AF-A0A5D0UF85-F1
#
_cell.length_a   1.000
_cell.length_b   1.000
_cell.length_c   1.000
_cell.angle_alpha   90.00
_cell.angle_beta   90.00
_cell.angle_gamma   90.00
#
_symmetry.space_group_name_H-M   'P 1'
#
loop_
_entity.id
_entity.type
_entity.pdbx_description
1 polymer ?
#
loop_
_entity_poly.entity_id
_entity_poly.type
_entity_poly.pdbx_seq_one_letter_code
_entity_poly.pdbx_strand_id
1 'polypeptide(L)'
;MRNSPNSATRCPAATRRWWMPGAASASGRARSSACPGGCGVAETKPKVDVRRQVKVMKNAGGKWVLVLALPKYDKTRRVRLSESVKEALAEHMRRYPPVTVTLPWGNPEGDPVTIELIFTSGPIERDDGKKVRPPKPGALHRSWFARCIWKPAAIKAGIVDPAKEREPDAPPRDYNGMHALRHWFASVLLAGGEGIPAVSEWMGHSSASITLDRYGHLLPDNEDRMTDLIDAALDVDHEQGALNVHSQDHQGLR
;
A
#
# COMPACT_ATOMS: atom_id res chain seq x y z
N MET A 1 20.30 38.49 42.95
CA MET A 1 18.91 38.03 42.94
C MET A 1 18.52 37.72 41.52
N ARG A 2 18.09 36.47 41.27
CA ARG A 2 17.17 35.98 40.22
C ARG A 2 17.61 36.19 38.75
N ASN A 3 17.38 35.29 37.78
CA ASN A 3 17.11 33.86 37.67
C ASN A 3 16.64 33.70 36.20
N SER A 4 17.31 32.85 35.42
CA SER A 4 16.69 31.97 34.42
C SER A 4 16.02 32.59 33.16
N PRO A 5 15.75 31.79 32.11
CA PRO A 5 16.59 31.82 30.92
C PRO A 5 15.81 31.94 29.60
N ASN A 6 16.58 32.10 28.53
CA ASN A 6 16.16 32.01 27.14
C ASN A 6 15.34 30.72 26.89
N SER A 7 14.04 30.86 26.63
CA SER A 7 13.14 29.78 26.23
C SER A 7 13.42 29.38 24.77
N ALA A 8 14.47 28.58 24.57
CA ALA A 8 14.61 27.78 23.38
C ALA A 8 13.49 26.73 23.37
N THR A 9 12.38 27.05 22.70
CA THR A 9 11.32 26.10 22.42
C THR A 9 11.88 25.04 21.48
N ARG A 10 12.46 23.98 22.07
CA ARG A 10 12.77 22.72 21.41
C ARG A 10 11.47 22.21 20.77
N CYS A 11 11.39 22.25 19.45
CA CYS A 11 10.45 21.41 18.73
C CYS A 11 10.83 19.95 19.05
N PRO A 12 9.95 19.16 19.70
CA PRO A 12 10.27 17.78 20.01
C PRO A 12 10.45 17.03 18.69
N ALA A 13 11.52 16.26 18.62
CA ALA A 13 11.77 15.32 17.53
C ALA A 13 10.62 14.31 17.47
N ALA A 14 9.60 14.64 16.69
CA ALA A 14 8.51 13.74 16.36
C ALA A 14 9.13 12.57 15.61
N THR A 15 9.26 11.44 16.30
CA THR A 15 9.50 10.13 15.72
C THR A 15 8.39 9.87 14.70
N ARG A 16 8.64 10.23 13.44
CA ARG A 16 7.76 9.97 12.31
C ARG A 16 7.80 8.46 12.02
N ARG A 17 6.86 7.78 12.68
CA ARG A 17 6.56 6.34 12.72
C ARG A 17 5.92 5.88 11.42
N TRP A 18 6.61 5.12 10.55
CA TRP A 18 5.96 4.65 9.32
C TRP A 18 6.29 3.21 8.94
N TRP A 19 5.21 2.50 8.63
CA TRP A 19 5.10 1.10 8.26
C TRP A 19 5.69 0.89 6.87
N MET A 20 6.59 -0.08 6.74
CA MET A 20 6.97 -0.64 5.45
C MET A 20 6.01 -1.81 5.17
N PRO A 21 5.52 -2.00 3.93
CA PRO A 21 5.23 -3.35 3.48
C PRO A 21 6.58 -4.06 3.48
N GLY A 22 6.85 -4.73 4.59
CA GLY A 22 8.02 -5.57 4.73
C GLY A 22 8.10 -6.52 3.56
N ALA A 23 9.30 -6.63 3.00
CA ALA A 23 9.82 -7.85 2.44
C ALA A 23 8.95 -9.07 2.76
N ALA A 24 8.07 -9.43 1.82
CA ALA A 24 7.41 -10.70 1.86
C ALA A 24 8.49 -11.76 1.66
N SER A 25 8.94 -12.39 2.76
CA SER A 25 9.59 -13.68 2.67
C SER A 25 8.49 -14.67 2.35
N ALA A 26 8.31 -14.98 1.06
CA ALA A 26 7.42 -16.04 0.62
C ALA A 26 8.11 -17.39 0.84
N SER A 27 8.18 -17.83 2.10
CA SER A 27 8.49 -19.24 2.37
C SER A 27 7.22 -20.07 2.17
N GLY A 28 6.77 -20.21 0.92
CA GLY A 28 5.62 -21.03 0.56
C GLY A 28 6.03 -22.04 -0.49
N ARG A 29 6.52 -23.21 -0.06
CA ARG A 29 6.63 -24.38 -0.93
C ARG A 29 5.22 -24.74 -1.39
N ALA A 30 4.86 -24.41 -2.62
CA ALA A 30 3.69 -24.96 -3.29
C ALA A 30 3.96 -26.44 -3.55
N ARG A 31 3.45 -27.32 -2.68
CA ARG A 31 3.33 -28.73 -2.99
C ARG A 31 2.04 -28.92 -3.76
N SER A 32 2.16 -29.13 -5.07
CA SER A 32 1.09 -29.64 -5.91
C SER A 32 0.96 -31.15 -5.65
N SER A 33 0.07 -31.55 -4.74
CA SER A 33 -0.45 -32.92 -4.76
C SER A 33 -1.77 -32.88 -5.52
N ALA A 34 -1.75 -33.31 -6.78
CA ALA A 34 -2.96 -33.53 -7.55
C ALA A 34 -3.65 -34.79 -7.02
N CYS A 35 -4.84 -34.64 -6.45
CA CYS A 35 -5.77 -35.75 -6.22
C CYS A 35 -6.71 -35.84 -7.43
N PRO A 36 -6.89 -37.01 -8.05
CA PRO A 36 -7.89 -37.20 -9.09
C PRO A 36 -9.23 -37.51 -8.42
N GLY A 37 -10.17 -36.56 -8.45
CA GLY A 37 -11.52 -36.79 -7.94
C GLY A 37 -12.28 -35.50 -7.75
N GLY A 38 -13.29 -35.29 -8.59
CA GLY A 38 -14.13 -34.10 -8.60
C GLY A 38 -14.83 -33.85 -7.28
N CYS A 39 -14.57 -32.68 -6.71
CA CYS A 39 -15.52 -31.87 -5.96
C CYS A 39 -15.04 -30.44 -6.17
N GLY A 40 -15.88 -29.57 -6.73
CA GLY A 40 -15.56 -28.17 -6.99
C GLY A 40 -15.36 -27.42 -5.68
N VAL A 41 -14.20 -27.56 -5.06
CA VAL A 41 -13.77 -26.70 -3.96
C VAL A 41 -13.41 -25.38 -4.60
N ALA A 42 -14.22 -24.34 -4.36
CA ALA A 42 -13.91 -22.98 -4.74
C ALA A 42 -12.45 -22.70 -4.40
N GLU A 43 -11.59 -22.57 -5.42
CA GLU A 43 -10.15 -22.48 -5.24
C GLU A 43 -9.87 -21.23 -4.42
N THR A 44 -9.53 -21.42 -3.14
CA THR A 44 -9.42 -20.30 -2.23
C THR A 44 -8.26 -19.44 -2.69
N LYS A 45 -8.53 -18.17 -3.03
CA LYS A 45 -7.51 -17.20 -3.44
C LYS A 45 -6.25 -17.33 -2.58
N PRO A 46 -5.05 -17.36 -3.20
CA PRO A 46 -3.80 -17.59 -2.49
C PRO A 46 -3.56 -16.51 -1.44
N LYS A 47 -2.87 -16.89 -0.36
CA LYS A 47 -2.65 -16.04 0.80
C LYS A 47 -1.15 -15.77 1.00
N VAL A 48 -0.82 -14.53 1.36
CA VAL A 48 0.53 -14.11 1.74
C VAL A 48 0.56 -13.77 3.22
N ASP A 49 1.55 -14.34 3.91
CA ASP A 49 1.80 -14.03 5.32
C ASP A 49 2.81 -12.88 5.44
N VAL A 50 2.35 -11.75 5.98
CA VAL A 50 3.22 -10.62 6.29
C VAL A 50 3.70 -10.75 7.73
N ARG A 51 4.89 -11.33 7.89
CA ARG A 51 5.46 -11.69 9.20
C ARG A 51 6.54 -10.75 9.71
N ARG A 52 7.15 -9.96 8.82
CA ARG A 52 8.37 -9.20 9.10
C ARG A 52 8.38 -7.91 8.29
N GLN A 53 9.22 -6.96 8.68
CA GLN A 53 9.53 -5.76 7.92
C GLN A 53 11.01 -5.39 8.01
N VAL A 54 11.50 -4.74 6.95
CA VAL A 54 12.84 -4.16 6.92
C VAL A 54 12.75 -2.73 7.44
N LYS A 55 13.51 -2.41 8.49
CA LYS A 55 13.63 -1.08 9.08
C LYS A 55 15.01 -0.51 8.83
N VAL A 56 15.10 0.81 8.82
CA VAL A 56 16.37 1.54 8.82
C VAL A 56 16.59 2.10 10.22
N MET A 57 17.69 1.73 10.86
CA MET A 57 18.04 2.17 12.22
C MET A 57 19.48 2.67 12.28
N LYS A 58 19.80 3.56 13.22
CA LYS A 58 21.19 3.97 13.48
C LYS A 58 21.82 2.98 14.46
N ASN A 59 23.02 2.52 14.15
CA ASN A 59 23.85 1.78 15.11
C ASN A 59 24.48 2.75 16.13
N ALA A 60 25.17 2.21 17.14
CA ALA A 60 25.88 3.00 18.14
C ALA A 60 26.88 4.02 17.54
N GLY A 61 27.46 3.71 16.38
CA GLY A 61 28.36 4.59 15.62
C GLY A 61 27.67 5.61 14.71
N GLY A 62 26.33 5.77 14.78
CA GLY A 62 25.56 6.74 14.00
C GLY A 62 25.31 6.39 12.54
N LYS A 63 25.77 5.22 12.07
CA LYS A 63 25.59 4.72 10.71
C LYS A 63 24.21 4.07 10.54
N TRP A 64 23.56 4.35 9.41
CA TRP A 64 22.29 3.72 9.06
C TRP A 64 22.48 2.26 8.63
N VAL A 65 21.74 1.35 9.25
CA VAL A 65 21.75 -0.09 9.04
C VAL A 65 20.33 -0.58 8.79
N LEU A 66 20.20 -1.55 7.88
CA LEU A 66 18.95 -2.25 7.64
C LEU A 66 18.81 -3.38 8.64
N VAL A 67 17.67 -3.47 9.31
CA VAL A 67 17.38 -4.48 10.33
C VAL A 67 16.05 -5.16 9.99
N LEU A 68 15.92 -6.43 10.33
CA LEU A 68 14.64 -7.13 10.30
C LEU A 68 13.92 -6.92 11.61
N ALA A 69 12.64 -6.62 11.56
CA ALA A 69 11.81 -6.50 12.75
C ALA A 69 10.42 -7.05 12.48
N LEU A 70 9.66 -7.30 13.53
CA LEU A 70 8.24 -7.56 13.39
C LEU A 70 7.52 -6.32 12.78
N PRO A 71 6.38 -6.54 12.09
CA PRO A 71 5.52 -5.46 11.64
C PRO A 71 5.10 -4.56 12.79
N LYS A 72 4.60 -3.36 12.48
CA LYS A 72 4.14 -2.41 13.52
C LYS A 72 3.16 -3.11 14.48
N TYR A 73 3.32 -2.86 15.78
CA TYR A 73 2.56 -3.49 16.87
C TYR A 73 2.80 -5.00 17.04
N ASP A 74 3.86 -5.54 16.45
CA ASP A 74 4.25 -6.96 16.52
C ASP A 74 3.17 -7.93 16.03
N LYS A 75 2.25 -7.42 15.19
CA LYS A 75 1.16 -8.20 14.60
C LYS A 75 1.54 -8.71 13.22
N THR A 76 1.48 -10.02 13.05
CA THR A 76 1.49 -10.63 11.71
C THR A 76 0.10 -10.57 11.11
N ARG A 77 0.00 -10.56 9.78
CA ARG A 77 -1.30 -10.61 9.10
C ARG A 77 -1.21 -11.46 7.85
N ARG A 78 -2.36 -12.00 7.45
CA ARG A 78 -2.51 -12.81 6.23
C ARG A 78 -3.39 -12.06 5.25
N VAL A 79 -2.86 -11.81 4.05
CA VAL A 79 -3.55 -11.05 3.00
C VAL A 79 -3.86 -11.98 1.85
N ARG A 80 -5.08 -11.91 1.31
CA ARG A 80 -5.46 -12.64 0.09
C ARG A 80 -4.94 -11.89 -1.12
N LEU A 81 -4.33 -12.58 -2.07
CA LEU A 81 -3.94 -11.99 -3.34
C LEU A 81 -5.06 -12.16 -4.37
N SER A 82 -5.24 -11.16 -5.24
CA SER A 82 -5.94 -11.36 -6.49
C SER A 82 -5.10 -12.24 -7.42
N GLU A 83 -5.76 -12.88 -8.38
CA GLU A 83 -5.08 -13.70 -9.38
C GLU A 83 -4.08 -12.88 -10.19
N SER A 84 -4.48 -11.67 -10.62
CA SER A 84 -3.60 -10.72 -11.32
C SER A 84 -2.33 -10.37 -10.55
N VAL A 85 -2.42 -10.18 -9.23
CA VAL A 85 -1.24 -9.87 -8.39
C VAL A 85 -0.39 -11.12 -8.17
N LYS A 86 -1.01 -12.31 -8.07
CA LYS A 86 -0.28 -13.58 -8.00
C LYS A 86 0.56 -13.79 -9.25
N GLU A 87 -0.03 -13.63 -10.43
CA GLU A 87 0.64 -13.79 -11.71
C GLU A 87 1.78 -12.78 -11.88
N ALA A 88 1.51 -11.50 -11.59
CA ALA A 88 2.53 -10.45 -11.65
C ALA A 88 3.72 -10.73 -10.71
N LEU A 89 3.45 -11.23 -9.50
CA LEU A 89 4.49 -11.60 -8.55
C LEU A 89 5.30 -12.81 -9.01
N ALA A 90 4.63 -13.83 -9.56
CA ALA A 90 5.26 -15.02 -10.09
C ALA A 90 6.19 -14.68 -11.27
N GLU A 91 5.71 -13.84 -12.20
CA GLU A 91 6.52 -13.36 -13.32
C GLU A 91 7.71 -12.51 -12.85
N HIS A 92 7.50 -11.65 -11.86
CA HIS A 92 8.60 -10.90 -11.24
C HIS A 92 9.65 -11.82 -10.65
N MET A 93 9.25 -12.86 -9.89
CA MET A 93 10.18 -13.83 -9.29
C MET A 93 10.91 -14.66 -10.34
N ARG A 94 10.28 -14.94 -11.49
CA ARG A 94 10.92 -15.63 -12.61
C ARG A 94 11.99 -14.77 -13.27
N ARG A 95 11.71 -13.48 -13.46
CA ARG A 95 12.64 -12.51 -14.06
C ARG A 95 13.73 -12.05 -13.11
N TYR A 96 13.40 -11.95 -11.83
CA TYR A 96 14.26 -11.47 -10.75
C TYR A 96 14.19 -12.48 -9.60
N PRO A 97 15.03 -13.53 -9.65
CA PRO A 97 15.04 -14.56 -8.61
C PRO A 97 15.22 -13.95 -7.21
N PRO A 98 14.52 -14.49 -6.19
CA PRO A 98 14.68 -14.03 -4.82
C PRO A 98 16.14 -14.06 -4.37
N VAL A 99 16.57 -13.00 -3.69
CA VAL A 99 17.97 -12.87 -3.24
C VAL A 99 18.04 -13.13 -1.75
N THR A 100 18.96 -14.01 -1.35
CA THR A 100 19.28 -14.27 0.05
C THR A 100 20.01 -13.08 0.66
N VAL A 101 19.51 -12.56 1.77
CA VAL A 101 20.15 -11.49 2.54
C VAL A 101 20.21 -11.87 4.01
N THR A 102 21.30 -11.46 4.67
CA THR A 102 21.47 -11.58 6.11
C THR A 102 21.40 -10.21 6.74
N LEU A 103 20.47 -10.01 7.66
CA LEU A 103 20.23 -8.74 8.35
C LEU A 103 20.06 -8.99 9.85
N PRO A 104 20.54 -8.09 10.71
CA PRO A 104 20.36 -8.23 12.16
C PRO A 104 18.88 -8.09 12.54
N TRP A 105 18.48 -8.79 13.60
CA TRP A 105 17.10 -8.80 14.10
C TRP A 105 16.88 -7.76 15.21
N GLY A 106 15.79 -7.00 15.09
CA GLY A 106 15.30 -6.02 16.06
C GLY A 106 16.11 -4.72 16.09
N ASN A 107 17.42 -4.82 16.30
CA ASN A 107 18.35 -3.70 16.39
C ASN A 107 19.61 -3.96 15.53
N PRO A 108 20.44 -2.94 15.25
CA PRO A 108 21.61 -3.07 14.37
C PRO A 108 22.68 -4.06 14.86
N GLU A 109 22.71 -4.35 16.15
CA GLU A 109 23.66 -5.25 16.83
C GLU A 109 23.03 -6.61 17.16
N GLY A 110 21.78 -6.85 16.75
CA GLY A 110 21.05 -8.08 17.05
C GLY A 110 21.49 -9.26 16.22
N ASP A 111 21.00 -10.45 16.58
CA ASP A 111 21.39 -11.69 15.93
C ASP A 111 21.10 -11.66 14.42
N PRO A 112 22.04 -12.12 13.59
CA PRO A 112 21.86 -12.14 12.14
C PRO A 112 20.78 -13.15 11.75
N VAL A 113 19.83 -12.71 10.95
CA VAL A 113 18.78 -13.56 10.39
C VAL A 113 18.88 -13.54 8.88
N THR A 114 18.93 -14.73 8.29
CA THR A 114 18.99 -14.92 6.83
C THR A 114 17.59 -15.16 6.28
N ILE A 115 17.19 -14.39 5.28
CA ILE A 115 15.91 -14.53 4.58
C ILE A 115 16.08 -14.35 3.08
N GLU A 116 15.10 -14.84 2.32
CA GLU A 116 14.97 -14.56 0.89
C GLU A 116 14.06 -13.34 0.67
N LEU A 117 14.53 -12.42 -0.16
CA LEU A 117 13.81 -11.23 -0.56
C LEU A 117 13.39 -11.30 -2.02
N ILE A 118 12.08 -11.15 -2.26
CA ILE A 118 11.51 -11.03 -3.61
C ILE A 118 11.85 -9.67 -4.25
N PHE A 119 11.88 -8.61 -3.43
CA PHE A 119 12.19 -7.25 -3.89
C PHE A 119 13.52 -6.81 -3.29
N THR A 120 14.49 -6.56 -4.17
CA THR A 120 15.85 -6.18 -3.80
C THR A 120 16.26 -4.90 -4.50
N SER A 121 17.21 -4.18 -3.93
CA SER A 121 17.88 -3.07 -4.61
C SER A 121 19.20 -3.57 -5.19
N GLY A 122 19.30 -3.51 -6.51
CA GLY A 122 20.53 -3.71 -7.29
C GLY A 122 20.91 -2.44 -8.07
N PRO A 123 22.07 -2.45 -8.74
CA PRO A 123 22.42 -1.40 -9.69
C PRO A 123 21.33 -1.27 -10.76
N ILE A 124 20.92 -0.03 -11.05
CA ILE A 124 19.99 0.27 -12.13
C ILE A 124 20.68 1.14 -13.16
N GLU A 125 20.36 0.91 -14.43
CA GLU A 125 20.73 1.81 -15.50
C GLU A 125 19.57 2.77 -15.74
N ARG A 126 19.85 4.07 -15.69
CA ARG A 126 18.86 5.11 -15.92
C ARG A 126 18.79 5.43 -17.41
N ASP A 127 17.69 6.07 -17.82
CA ASP A 127 17.48 6.53 -19.20
C ASP A 127 18.59 7.48 -19.70
N ASP A 128 19.35 8.12 -18.80
CA ASP A 128 20.54 8.94 -19.12
C ASP A 128 21.84 8.12 -19.32
N GLY A 129 21.73 6.79 -19.37
CA GLY A 129 22.86 5.84 -19.48
C GLY A 129 23.68 5.70 -18.20
N LYS A 130 23.36 6.44 -17.13
CA LYS A 130 24.15 6.37 -15.89
C LYS A 130 23.71 5.19 -15.04
N LYS A 131 24.70 4.39 -14.64
CA LYS A 131 24.52 3.32 -13.66
C LYS A 131 24.47 3.90 -12.25
N VAL A 132 23.30 3.83 -11.62
CA VAL A 132 23.10 4.26 -10.24
C VAL A 132 23.05 3.05 -9.34
N ARG A 133 23.87 3.07 -8.27
CA ARG A 133 23.96 1.98 -7.30
C ARG A 133 23.21 2.34 -6.02
N PRO A 134 22.55 1.37 -5.37
CA PRO A 134 22.01 1.58 -4.04
C PRO A 134 23.14 1.73 -3.00
N PRO A 135 22.90 2.45 -1.88
CA PRO A 135 23.89 2.61 -0.81
C PRO A 135 24.39 1.27 -0.23
N LYS A 136 23.52 0.26 -0.21
CA LYS A 136 23.86 -1.14 0.07
C LYS A 136 23.06 -2.04 -0.88
N PRO A 137 23.69 -2.97 -1.61
CA PRO A 137 22.98 -4.00 -2.35
C PRO A 137 22.26 -4.95 -1.38
N GLY A 138 21.15 -5.54 -1.82
CA GLY A 138 20.33 -6.43 -1.01
C GLY A 138 18.93 -5.87 -0.78
N ALA A 139 18.57 -5.60 0.48
CA ALA A 139 17.21 -5.17 0.83
C ALA A 139 16.87 -3.77 0.28
N LEU A 140 15.67 -3.66 -0.31
CA LEU A 140 15.19 -2.42 -0.93
C LEU A 140 15.07 -1.28 0.09
N HIS A 141 15.84 -0.21 -0.11
CA HIS A 141 15.79 0.98 0.74
C HIS A 141 14.72 1.98 0.30
N ARG A 142 13.81 2.40 1.20
CA ARG A 142 12.68 3.29 0.89
C ARG A 142 13.05 4.56 0.11
N SER A 143 14.04 5.30 0.58
CA SER A 143 14.40 6.59 -0.02
C SER A 143 15.12 6.39 -1.34
N TRP A 144 15.78 5.25 -1.51
CA TRP A 144 16.42 4.91 -2.77
C TRP A 144 15.36 4.55 -3.81
N PHE A 145 14.39 3.70 -3.46
CA PHE A 145 13.26 3.39 -4.32
C PHE A 145 12.49 4.66 -4.73
N ALA A 146 12.10 5.50 -3.76
CA ALA A 146 11.35 6.71 -4.02
C ALA A 146 12.08 7.66 -4.99
N ARG A 147 13.37 7.90 -4.74
CA ARG A 147 14.17 8.87 -5.52
C ARG A 147 14.65 8.33 -6.86
N CYS A 148 15.09 7.09 -6.90
CA CYS A 148 15.82 6.53 -8.05
C CYS A 148 14.94 5.72 -8.99
N ILE A 149 13.81 5.18 -8.52
CA ILE A 149 12.90 4.36 -9.33
C ILE A 149 11.57 5.08 -9.49
N TRP A 150 10.91 5.42 -8.38
CA TRP A 150 9.53 5.92 -8.41
C TRP A 150 9.40 7.28 -9.06
N LYS A 151 10.18 8.28 -8.62
CA LYS A 151 10.11 9.63 -9.17
C LYS A 151 10.39 9.68 -10.68
N PRO A 152 11.45 9.05 -11.22
CA PRO A 152 11.66 8.97 -12.66
C PRO A 152 10.49 8.32 -13.40
N ALA A 153 9.93 7.22 -12.86
CA ALA A 153 8.77 6.57 -13.46
C ALA A 153 7.53 7.48 -13.47
N ALA A 154 7.29 8.22 -12.39
CA ALA A 154 6.16 9.15 -12.28
C ALA A 154 6.30 10.35 -13.23
N ILE A 155 7.52 10.85 -13.43
CA ILE A 155 7.80 11.89 -14.43
C ILE A 155 7.55 11.35 -15.85
N LYS A 156 8.06 10.15 -16.14
CA LYS A 156 7.86 9.50 -17.46
C LYS A 156 6.38 9.21 -17.76
N ALA A 157 5.60 8.91 -16.73
CA ALA A 157 4.17 8.72 -16.83
C ALA A 157 3.37 10.03 -16.90
N GLY A 158 4.02 11.20 -16.82
CA GLY A 158 3.36 12.51 -16.84
C GLY A 158 2.57 12.84 -15.56
N ILE A 159 2.74 12.05 -14.49
CA ILE A 159 2.06 12.27 -13.20
C ILE A 159 2.73 13.41 -12.43
N VAL A 160 4.04 13.54 -12.56
CA VAL A 160 4.85 14.56 -11.90
C VAL A 160 5.48 15.46 -12.94
N ASP A 161 5.19 16.75 -12.83
CA ASP A 161 5.89 17.77 -13.60
C ASP A 161 7.10 18.29 -12.80
N PRO A 162 8.34 17.98 -13.24
CA PRO A 162 9.53 18.46 -12.55
C PRO A 162 9.70 19.98 -12.60
N ALA A 163 9.03 20.68 -13.53
CA ALA A 163 9.05 22.15 -13.59
C ALA A 163 8.26 22.76 -12.42
N LYS A 164 7.15 22.12 -12.04
CA LYS A 164 6.26 22.58 -10.96
C LYS A 164 6.79 22.28 -9.57
N GLU A 165 7.80 21.42 -9.42
CA GLU A 165 8.39 21.05 -8.12
C GLU A 165 9.04 22.21 -7.34
N ARG A 166 9.31 23.33 -8.02
CA ARG A 166 9.91 24.53 -7.40
C ARG A 166 8.87 25.57 -7.01
N GLU A 167 7.61 25.35 -7.37
CA GLU A 167 6.53 26.26 -7.02
C GLU A 167 6.23 26.20 -5.52
N PRO A 168 5.79 27.30 -4.90
CA PRO A 168 5.46 27.35 -3.47
C PRO A 168 4.41 26.31 -3.06
N ASP A 169 3.45 26.03 -3.95
CA ASP A 169 2.33 25.10 -3.74
C ASP A 169 2.60 23.70 -4.33
N ALA A 170 3.84 23.42 -4.72
CA ALA A 170 4.21 22.12 -5.27
C ALA A 170 3.86 21.00 -4.27
N PRO A 171 3.34 19.86 -4.74
CA PRO A 171 3.09 18.72 -3.88
C PRO A 171 4.37 18.33 -3.14
N PRO A 172 4.29 17.85 -1.88
CA PRO A 172 5.46 17.58 -1.06
C PRO A 172 6.51 16.74 -1.81
N ARG A 173 7.78 17.17 -1.74
CA ARG A 173 8.93 16.48 -2.38
C ARG A 173 9.08 15.02 -1.97
N ASP A 174 8.44 14.61 -0.88
CA ASP A 174 8.26 13.23 -0.50
C ASP A 174 7.24 12.55 -1.43
N TYR A 175 7.67 12.28 -2.66
CA TYR A 175 7.07 11.31 -3.57
C TYR A 175 7.22 9.92 -2.97
N ASN A 176 6.47 9.66 -1.90
CA ASN A 176 6.58 8.47 -1.12
C ASN A 176 5.80 7.38 -1.86
N GLY A 177 6.37 6.90 -2.98
CA GLY A 177 5.66 6.08 -3.96
C GLY A 177 4.98 4.84 -3.39
N MET A 178 5.65 4.17 -2.45
CA MET A 178 5.08 3.03 -1.72
C MET A 178 3.84 3.42 -0.88
N HIS A 179 3.79 4.65 -0.37
CA HIS A 179 2.60 5.16 0.33
C HIS A 179 1.50 5.57 -0.66
N ALA A 180 1.85 6.17 -1.80
CA ALA A 180 0.89 6.49 -2.85
C ALA A 180 0.16 5.23 -3.34
N LEU A 181 0.90 4.13 -3.59
CA LEU A 181 0.30 2.84 -3.94
C LEU A 181 -0.62 2.29 -2.84
N ARG A 182 -0.25 2.48 -1.57
CA ARG A 182 -1.09 2.08 -0.43
C ARG A 182 -2.36 2.92 -0.34
N HIS A 183 -2.30 4.20 -0.66
CA HIS A 183 -3.48 5.07 -0.75
C HIS A 183 -4.38 4.65 -1.92
N TRP A 184 -3.80 4.45 -3.11
CA TRP A 184 -4.52 3.96 -4.28
C TRP A 184 -5.27 2.66 -3.99
N PHE A 185 -4.61 1.70 -3.33
CA PHE A 185 -5.24 0.44 -2.93
C PHE A 185 -6.49 0.65 -2.06
N ALA A 186 -6.41 1.53 -1.06
CA ALA A 186 -7.56 1.83 -0.21
C ALA A 186 -8.68 2.54 -0.98
N SER A 187 -8.32 3.51 -1.83
CA SER A 187 -9.27 4.24 -2.67
C SER A 187 -10.04 3.34 -3.62
N VAL A 188 -9.36 2.38 -4.27
CA VAL A 188 -10.02 1.42 -5.19
C VAL A 188 -11.03 0.55 -4.45
N LEU A 189 -10.69 0.04 -3.26
CA LEU A 189 -11.61 -0.79 -2.49
C LEU A 189 -12.84 -0.02 -2.00
N LEU A 190 -12.63 1.19 -1.48
CA LEU A 190 -13.72 2.03 -0.98
C LEU A 190 -14.63 2.51 -2.12
N ALA A 191 -14.06 2.88 -3.27
CA ALA A 191 -14.83 3.21 -4.47
C ALA A 191 -15.63 2.00 -5.01
N GLY A 192 -15.12 0.78 -4.78
CA GLY A 192 -15.85 -0.46 -5.05
C GLY A 192 -16.95 -0.80 -4.04
N GLY A 193 -17.20 0.06 -3.04
CA GLY A 193 -18.23 -0.14 -2.03
C GLY A 193 -17.83 -1.04 -0.86
N GLU A 194 -16.55 -1.37 -0.71
CA GLU A 194 -16.08 -2.18 0.41
C GLU A 194 -16.18 -1.44 1.74
N GLY A 195 -16.50 -2.15 2.82
CA GLY A 195 -16.67 -1.55 4.14
C GLY A 195 -15.35 -1.05 4.75
N ILE A 196 -15.40 0.09 5.44
CA ILE A 196 -14.25 0.68 6.16
C ILE A 196 -13.56 -0.33 7.11
N PRO A 197 -14.29 -1.14 7.91
CA PRO A 197 -13.65 -2.10 8.80
C PRO A 197 -12.82 -3.16 8.06
N ALA A 198 -13.34 -3.67 6.93
CA ALA A 198 -12.65 -4.67 6.12
C ALA A 198 -11.39 -4.10 5.46
N VAL A 199 -11.49 -2.90 4.88
CA VAL A 199 -10.32 -2.19 4.32
C VAL A 199 -9.29 -1.90 5.42
N SER A 200 -9.73 -1.46 6.61
CA SER A 200 -8.87 -1.22 7.77
C SER A 200 -8.08 -2.46 8.19
N GLU A 201 -8.74 -3.61 8.26
CA GLU A 201 -8.12 -4.89 8.60
C GLU A 201 -7.07 -5.29 7.57
N TRP A 202 -7.39 -5.20 6.27
CA TRP A 202 -6.46 -5.50 5.18
C TRP A 202 -5.22 -4.58 5.20
N MET A 203 -5.43 -3.29 5.48
CA MET A 203 -4.36 -2.31 5.63
C MET A 203 -3.52 -2.53 6.90
N GLY A 204 -4.05 -3.26 7.89
CA GLY A 204 -3.43 -3.46 9.19
C GLY A 204 -3.41 -2.20 10.05
N HIS A 205 -4.47 -1.40 9.98
CA HIS A 205 -4.66 -0.27 10.90
C HIS A 205 -5.04 -0.78 12.29
N SER A 206 -4.61 -0.07 13.33
CA SER A 206 -4.94 -0.43 14.72
C SER A 206 -6.40 -0.09 15.09
N SER A 207 -7.04 0.78 14.31
CA SER A 207 -8.43 1.19 14.46
C SER A 207 -9.01 1.53 13.08
N ALA A 208 -10.29 1.23 12.87
CA ALA A 208 -11.04 1.61 11.68
C ALA A 208 -11.15 3.14 11.52
N SER A 209 -11.10 3.89 12.62
CA SER A 209 -11.11 5.37 12.59
C SER A 209 -9.95 5.92 11.75
N ILE A 210 -8.78 5.29 11.76
CA ILE A 210 -7.63 5.72 10.93
C ILE A 210 -7.98 5.69 9.43
N THR A 211 -8.76 4.68 9.02
CA THR A 211 -9.23 4.56 7.64
C THR A 211 -10.31 5.59 7.34
N LEU A 212 -11.28 5.76 8.24
CA LEU A 212 -12.34 6.76 8.11
C LEU A 212 -11.77 8.19 8.05
N ASP A 213 -10.91 8.58 8.98
CA ASP A 213 -10.27 9.90 9.02
C ASP A 213 -9.48 10.20 7.74
N ARG A 214 -8.89 9.15 7.13
CA ARG A 214 -8.06 9.30 5.94
C ARG A 214 -8.86 9.29 4.65
N TYR A 215 -9.94 8.51 4.57
CA TYR A 215 -10.61 8.20 3.30
C TYR A 215 -12.12 8.44 3.33
N GLY A 216 -12.68 8.93 4.43
CA GLY A 216 -14.12 9.19 4.55
C GLY A 216 -14.64 10.12 3.46
N HIS A 217 -13.80 11.05 2.99
CA HIS A 217 -14.08 11.95 1.87
C HIS A 217 -14.23 11.24 0.50
N LEU A 218 -13.90 9.96 0.39
CA LEU A 218 -14.07 9.16 -0.83
C LEU A 218 -15.40 8.39 -0.85
N LEU A 219 -16.12 8.35 0.28
CA LEU A 219 -17.39 7.65 0.35
C LEU A 219 -18.43 8.48 -0.42
N PRO A 220 -19.22 7.85 -1.30
CA PRO A 220 -20.29 8.56 -1.99
C PRO A 220 -21.29 9.05 -0.94
N ASP A 221 -21.55 10.34 -0.96
CA ASP A 221 -22.73 10.88 -0.29
C ASP A 221 -23.92 10.59 -1.20
N ASN A 222 -24.86 9.80 -0.72
CA ASN A 222 -26.00 9.37 -1.53
C ASN A 222 -27.23 9.26 -0.64
N GLU A 223 -27.75 10.42 -0.26
CA GLU A 223 -28.97 10.57 0.53
C GLU A 223 -30.14 9.82 -0.12
N ASP A 224 -30.30 9.91 -1.45
CA ASP A 224 -31.35 9.20 -2.21
C ASP A 224 -31.26 7.68 -2.07
N ARG A 225 -30.05 7.11 -2.19
CA ARG A 225 -29.84 5.68 -1.95
C ARG A 225 -30.12 5.31 -0.49
N MET A 226 -29.83 6.20 0.46
CA MET A 226 -30.13 5.95 1.87
C MET A 226 -31.64 5.92 2.11
N THR A 227 -32.42 6.81 1.49
CA THR A 227 -33.88 6.79 1.56
C THR A 227 -34.45 5.55 0.86
N ASP A 228 -33.98 5.21 -0.34
CA ASP A 228 -34.42 4.01 -1.08
C ASP A 228 -34.19 2.73 -0.27
N LEU A 229 -33.09 2.64 0.48
CA LEU A 229 -32.78 1.50 1.34
C LEU A 229 -33.71 1.42 2.55
N ILE A 230 -34.13 2.56 3.11
CA ILE A 230 -35.11 2.59 4.20
C ILE A 230 -36.49 2.19 3.67
N ASP A 231 -36.90 2.70 2.51
CA ASP A 231 -38.16 2.33 1.86
C ASP A 231 -38.21 0.83 1.56
N ALA A 232 -37.13 0.28 0.99
CA ALA A 232 -37.00 -1.16 0.75
C ALA A 232 -36.99 -1.99 2.05
N ALA A 233 -36.41 -1.48 3.14
CA ALA A 233 -36.38 -2.19 4.43
C ALA A 233 -37.73 -2.15 5.16
N LEU A 234 -38.52 -1.12 4.92
CA LEU A 234 -39.85 -0.96 5.49
C LEU A 234 -40.95 -1.63 4.67
N ASP A 235 -40.60 -2.27 3.54
CA ASP A 235 -41.52 -2.94 2.63
C ASP A 235 -42.68 -2.00 2.22
N VAL A 236 -42.37 -0.70 2.06
CA VAL A 236 -43.28 0.21 1.38
C VAL A 236 -43.21 -0.12 -0.11
N ASP A 237 -43.87 -1.21 -0.48
CA ASP A 237 -44.38 -1.41 -1.83
C ASP A 237 -45.28 -0.20 -2.14
N HIS A 238 -44.70 0.83 -2.75
CA HIS A 238 -45.48 1.74 -3.56
C HIS A 238 -46.04 0.90 -4.70
N GLU A 239 -47.22 0.32 -4.47
CA GLU A 239 -48.03 -0.26 -5.52
C GLU A 239 -47.99 0.70 -6.70
N GLN A 240 -47.50 0.18 -7.82
CA GLN A 240 -47.69 0.81 -9.11
C GLN A 240 -49.18 0.90 -9.39
N GLY A 241 -49.79 2.01 -8.98
CA GLY A 241 -50.98 2.55 -9.63
C GLY A 241 -50.58 2.95 -11.04
N ALA A 242 -50.97 2.11 -12.00
CA ALA A 242 -50.87 2.33 -13.43
C ALA A 242 -51.44 3.71 -13.87
N LEU A 243 -51.16 4.02 -15.15
CA LEU A 243 -51.51 5.18 -16.00
C LEU A 243 -50.26 6.08 -16.21
N ASN A 244 -49.53 6.06 -17.33
CA ASN A 244 -50.01 5.93 -18.69
C ASN A 244 -48.86 5.55 -19.65
N VAL A 245 -49.03 4.44 -20.36
CA VAL A 245 -48.38 4.19 -21.65
C VAL A 245 -49.22 4.91 -22.71
N HIS A 246 -48.71 6.03 -23.24
CA HIS A 246 -49.02 6.72 -24.51
C HIS A 246 -48.44 8.14 -24.36
N SER A 247 -47.58 8.69 -25.21
CA SER A 247 -47.46 8.59 -26.66
C SER A 247 -46.04 9.00 -27.05
N GLN A 248 -45.30 8.13 -27.74
CA GLN A 248 -44.33 8.62 -28.72
C GLN A 248 -45.17 9.10 -29.90
N ASP A 249 -45.12 10.40 -30.21
CA ASP A 249 -45.26 10.86 -31.59
C ASP A 249 -44.64 12.26 -31.72
N HIS A 250 -43.55 12.29 -32.48
CA HIS A 250 -43.12 13.32 -33.41
C HIS A 250 -43.37 14.80 -33.08
N GLN A 251 -42.30 15.60 -32.95
CA GLN A 251 -42.05 16.73 -33.85
C GLN A 251 -40.55 17.02 -34.01
N GLY A 252 -40.06 16.91 -35.25
CA GLY A 252 -38.70 17.29 -35.63
C GLY A 252 -38.25 16.75 -36.99
N LEU A 253 -38.98 17.03 -38.08
CA LEU A 253 -38.38 17.20 -39.42
C LEU A 253 -39.36 17.84 -40.42
N ARG A 254 -39.14 19.13 -40.72
CA ARG A 254 -39.15 19.69 -42.08
C ARG A 254 -38.21 20.90 -42.09
#